data_AF-A0A1J3GP66-F1
#
_entry.id   AF-A0A1J3GP66-F1
#
_cell.length_a   1.000
_cell.length_b   1.000
_cell.length_c   1.000
_cell.angle_alpha   90.00
_cell.angle_beta   90.00
_cell.angle_gamma   90.00
#
_symmetry.space_group_name_H-M   'P 1'
#
loop_
_entity.id
_entity.type
_entity.pdbx_description
1 polymer ?
#
loop_
_entity_poly.entity_id
_entity_poly.type
_entity_poly.pdbx_seq_one_letter_code
_entity_poly.pdbx_strand_id
1 'polypeptide(L)'
;VLARKDRLSYTLSLDVLGDYYIILYFAGILSLSPCFSVTINGKVKQSDYTVTSSEATTLYFTQKRISKLNITFGKIKFNPQVNALEVYEILQIPPEASSTTVSALKVIEQFTGQDLGWQDDPCTPLPWNHIGCEGSSVTSLFLSQINLRSISPTFGDLLDLKTLDLHNTSLTGAVQNVGSLQHLQQLNLSFNQLKSFGSELENLINLEVLDLQNNSLQG
;
A
#
# COMPACT_ATOMS: atom_id res chain seq x y z
N VAL A 1 28.81 -30.91 37.64
CA VAL A 1 28.99 -29.48 37.30
C VAL A 1 28.21 -29.22 36.01
N LEU A 2 27.02 -28.63 36.10
CA LEU A 2 26.24 -28.25 34.92
C LEU A 2 26.98 -27.11 34.22
N ALA A 3 27.45 -27.33 32.99
CA ALA A 3 28.15 -26.31 32.21
C ALA A 3 27.22 -25.10 32.02
N ARG A 4 27.56 -23.97 32.65
CA ARG A 4 26.89 -22.70 32.36
C ARG A 4 27.26 -22.33 30.93
N LYS A 5 26.25 -22.20 30.07
CA LYS A 5 26.44 -21.58 28.76
C LYS A 5 26.54 -20.08 28.98
N ASP A 6 27.74 -19.53 28.84
CA ASP A 6 27.98 -18.08 28.97
C ASP A 6 27.39 -17.27 27.79
N ARG A 7 26.72 -17.97 26.87
CA ARG A 7 26.13 -17.42 25.65
C ARG A 7 24.88 -18.18 25.22
N LEU A 8 23.82 -17.45 24.89
CA LEU A 8 22.59 -17.96 24.27
C LEU A 8 22.39 -17.24 22.94
N SER A 9 22.20 -17.96 21.84
CA SER A 9 22.05 -17.37 20.51
C SER A 9 20.81 -17.92 19.81
N TYR A 10 20.02 -17.03 19.23
CA TYR A 10 18.85 -17.31 18.41
C TYR A 10 19.13 -16.81 16.99
N THR A 11 18.90 -17.64 16.00
CA THR A 11 19.09 -17.29 14.59
C THR A 11 17.79 -17.51 13.85
N LEU A 12 17.29 -16.45 13.23
CA LEU A 12 16.08 -16.45 12.42
C LEU A 12 16.45 -16.03 10.99
N SER A 13 15.98 -16.78 10.01
CA SER A 13 15.95 -16.33 8.61
C SER A 13 14.75 -15.39 8.44
N LEU A 14 14.92 -14.32 7.67
CA LEU A 14 13.85 -13.39 7.33
C LEU A 14 13.46 -13.61 5.87
N ASP A 15 12.16 -13.55 5.57
CA ASP A 15 11.64 -13.92 4.25
C ASP A 15 12.08 -12.94 3.16
N VAL A 16 12.32 -11.68 3.52
CA VAL A 16 12.73 -10.61 2.61
C VAL A 16 13.90 -9.80 3.17
N LEU A 17 14.63 -9.14 2.28
CA LEU A 17 15.63 -8.14 2.67
C LEU A 17 14.90 -6.84 3.00
N GLY A 18 14.86 -6.47 4.28
CA GLY A 18 14.05 -5.34 4.74
C GLY A 18 14.60 -4.64 5.97
N ASP A 19 13.87 -3.62 6.38
CA ASP A 19 14.05 -2.98 7.68
C ASP A 19 13.13 -3.68 8.68
N TYR A 20 13.60 -3.95 9.89
CA TYR A 20 12.88 -4.74 10.88
C TYR A 20 12.87 -4.08 12.25
N TYR A 21 11.72 -4.12 12.92
CA TYR A 21 11.54 -3.75 14.32
C TYR A 21 11.44 -5.02 15.18
N ILE A 22 12.37 -5.16 16.12
CA ILE A 22 12.53 -6.37 16.94
C ILE A 22 12.19 -6.01 18.38
N ILE A 23 11.34 -6.81 19.03
CA ILE A 23 10.97 -6.63 20.44
C ILE A 23 11.28 -7.91 21.20
N LEU A 24 12.02 -7.78 22.30
CA LEU A 24 12.32 -8.83 23.25
C LEU A 24 11.60 -8.55 24.56
N TYR A 25 10.83 -9.51 25.03
CA TYR A 25 10.07 -9.42 26.27
C TYR A 25 10.73 -10.25 27.36
N PHE A 26 10.86 -9.68 28.55
CA PHE A 26 11.43 -10.32 29.72
C PHE A 26 10.49 -10.14 30.91
N ALA A 27 10.33 -11.19 31.71
CA ALA A 27 9.62 -11.13 32.98
C ALA A 27 10.53 -11.67 34.09
N GLY A 28 10.71 -10.89 35.15
CA GLY A 28 11.49 -11.25 36.33
C GLY A 28 10.76 -12.21 37.25
N ILE A 29 10.36 -13.37 36.75
CA ILE A 29 9.64 -14.39 37.53
C ILE A 29 10.58 -15.28 38.37
N LEU A 30 11.89 -15.08 38.25
CA LEU A 30 12.91 -15.81 38.99
C LEU A 30 13.33 -15.03 40.23
N SER A 31 13.73 -15.75 41.28
CA SER A 31 14.29 -15.19 42.52
C SER A 31 15.66 -14.51 42.34
N LEU A 32 16.29 -14.69 41.19
CA LEU A 32 17.58 -14.12 40.84
C LEU A 32 17.41 -13.26 39.60
N SER A 33 17.96 -12.04 39.63
CA SER A 33 17.90 -11.09 38.51
C SER A 33 18.94 -11.46 37.43
N PRO A 34 18.52 -11.92 36.24
CA PRO A 34 19.41 -12.13 35.11
C PRO A 34 20.05 -10.83 34.67
N CYS A 35 21.37 -10.84 34.45
CA CYS A 35 22.12 -9.72 33.90
C CYS A 35 22.95 -10.17 32.70
N PHE A 36 22.83 -9.48 31.56
CA PHE A 36 23.42 -9.91 30.29
C PHE A 36 23.54 -8.75 29.29
N SER A 37 24.35 -8.97 28.25
CA SER A 37 24.45 -8.10 27.08
C SER A 37 23.66 -8.68 25.91
N VAL A 38 23.05 -7.83 25.09
CA VAL A 38 22.33 -8.21 23.87
C VAL A 38 23.13 -7.75 22.66
N THR A 39 23.44 -8.69 21.78
CA THR A 39 24.11 -8.46 20.51
C THR A 39 23.17 -8.85 19.38
N ILE A 40 22.99 -7.99 18.39
CA ILE A 40 22.20 -8.26 17.18
C ILE A 40 23.13 -8.21 15.98
N ASN A 41 23.16 -9.29 15.18
CA ASN A 41 24.01 -9.45 14.00
C ASN A 41 25.48 -9.08 14.28
N GLY A 42 26.01 -9.55 15.41
CA GLY A 42 27.39 -9.33 15.84
C GLY A 42 27.69 -7.96 16.45
N LYS A 43 26.71 -7.04 16.49
CA LYS A 43 26.86 -5.71 17.10
C LYS A 43 26.18 -5.65 18.46
N VAL A 44 26.89 -5.19 19.48
CA VAL A 44 26.30 -4.96 20.81
C VAL A 44 25.25 -3.86 20.70
N LYS A 45 24.02 -4.17 21.13
CA LYS A 45 22.90 -3.23 21.15
C LYS A 45 22.53 -2.78 22.55
N GLN A 46 22.74 -3.66 23.53
CA GLN A 46 22.53 -3.37 24.94
C GLN A 46 23.63 -4.05 25.76
N SER A 47 24.18 -3.32 26.74
CA SER A 47 25.16 -3.85 27.68
C SER A 47 24.57 -3.92 29.08
N ASP A 48 24.99 -4.92 29.85
CA ASP A 48 24.70 -5.06 31.30
C ASP A 48 23.22 -4.88 31.69
N TYR A 49 22.32 -5.35 30.82
CA TYR A 49 20.89 -5.30 31.04
C TYR A 49 20.48 -6.27 32.13
N THR A 50 19.73 -5.78 33.11
CA THR A 50 19.28 -6.57 34.25
C THR A 50 17.76 -6.63 34.26
N VAL A 51 17.20 -7.83 34.38
CA VAL A 51 15.75 -8.03 34.53
C VAL A 51 15.45 -8.10 36.03
N THR A 52 14.79 -7.08 36.56
CA THR A 52 14.40 -7.00 37.97
C THR A 52 13.34 -8.04 38.30
N SER A 53 13.41 -8.66 39.48
CA SER A 53 12.38 -9.56 39.97
C SER A 53 11.02 -8.84 40.08
N SER A 54 9.95 -9.54 39.71
CA SER A 54 8.56 -9.04 39.73
C SER A 54 8.27 -7.91 38.74
N GLU A 55 9.17 -7.62 37.80
CA GLU A 55 8.95 -6.65 36.73
C GLU A 55 8.84 -7.34 35.36
N ALA A 56 8.04 -6.75 34.49
CA ALA A 56 8.02 -7.07 33.06
C ALA A 56 8.67 -5.92 32.30
N THR A 57 9.63 -6.24 31.45
CA THR A 57 10.43 -5.26 30.73
C THR A 57 10.60 -5.67 29.27
N THR A 58 10.83 -4.68 28.42
CA THR A 58 11.02 -4.90 26.99
C THR A 58 12.30 -4.22 26.50
N LEU A 59 12.92 -4.83 25.51
CA LEU A 59 13.99 -4.22 24.72
C LEU A 59 13.55 -4.21 23.26
N TYR A 60 13.62 -3.06 22.62
CA TYR A 60 13.28 -2.93 21.20
C TYR A 60 14.45 -2.39 20.39
N PHE A 61 14.56 -2.87 19.15
CA PHE A 61 15.66 -2.52 18.25
C PHE A 61 15.19 -2.44 16.81
N THR A 62 15.62 -1.40 16.09
CA THR A 62 15.48 -1.33 14.63
C THR A 62 16.75 -1.84 13.97
N GLN A 63 16.63 -2.76 13.01
CA GLN A 63 17.70 -3.15 12.09
C GLN A 63 17.32 -2.78 10.66
N LYS A 64 18.25 -2.18 9.93
CA LYS A 64 18.03 -1.80 8.54
C LYS A 64 18.69 -2.78 7.60
N ARG A 65 18.02 -3.09 6.48
CA ARG A 65 18.52 -3.93 5.39
C ARG A 65 19.15 -5.24 5.86
N ILE A 66 18.39 -6.04 6.59
CA ILE A 66 18.80 -7.38 7.02
C ILE A 66 17.90 -8.45 6.38
N SER A 67 18.49 -9.61 6.07
CA SER A 67 17.78 -10.83 5.62
C SER A 67 17.93 -11.98 6.61
N LYS A 68 18.68 -11.75 7.68
CA LYS A 68 18.94 -12.71 8.75
C LYS A 68 19.06 -11.97 10.06
N LEU A 69 18.47 -12.53 11.11
CA LEU A 69 18.48 -11.99 12.45
C LEU A 69 19.19 -12.98 13.39
N ASN A 70 20.35 -12.59 13.91
CA ASN A 70 21.06 -13.31 14.96
C ASN A 70 21.03 -12.48 16.24
N ILE A 71 20.31 -12.95 17.25
CA ILE A 71 20.25 -12.36 18.59
C ILE A 71 21.11 -13.21 19.51
N THR A 72 22.10 -12.60 20.16
CA THR A 72 22.98 -13.28 21.10
C THR A 72 22.97 -12.57 22.45
N PHE A 73 22.62 -13.32 23.49
CA PHE A 73 22.80 -12.94 24.88
C PHE A 73 24.17 -13.41 25.35
N GLY A 74 25.01 -12.50 25.81
CA GLY A 74 26.37 -12.78 26.29
C GLY A 74 26.69 -12.08 27.60
N LYS A 75 27.85 -12.36 28.20
CA LYS A 75 28.24 -11.84 29.54
C LYS A 75 27.17 -12.16 30.59
N ILE A 76 26.65 -13.39 30.56
CA ILE A 76 25.48 -13.79 31.33
C ILE A 76 25.84 -14.02 32.81
N LYS A 77 25.27 -13.19 33.70
CA LYS A 77 25.19 -13.41 35.14
C LYS A 77 23.74 -13.82 35.45
N PHE A 78 23.51 -15.14 35.48
CA PHE A 78 22.20 -15.83 35.45
C PHE A 78 21.48 -15.76 34.10
N ASN A 79 20.99 -16.91 33.64
CA ASN A 79 20.42 -17.04 32.30
C ASN A 79 19.13 -16.21 32.17
N PRO A 80 19.02 -15.36 31.14
CA PRO A 80 17.77 -14.70 30.85
C PRO A 80 16.70 -15.68 30.40
N GLN A 81 15.46 -15.39 30.77
CA GLN A 81 14.27 -15.98 30.14
C GLN A 81 13.70 -14.96 29.16
N VAL A 82 13.73 -15.28 27.87
CA VAL A 82 13.03 -14.51 26.85
C VAL A 82 11.60 -15.03 26.82
N ASN A 83 10.65 -14.21 27.28
CA ASN A 83 9.25 -14.57 27.37
C ASN A 83 8.57 -14.56 26.01
N ALA A 84 8.92 -13.57 25.18
CA ALA A 84 8.47 -13.45 23.80
C ALA A 84 9.51 -12.72 22.96
N LEU A 85 9.48 -13.00 21.65
CA LEU A 85 10.26 -12.32 20.62
C LEU A 85 9.28 -11.99 19.49
N GLU A 86 9.15 -10.72 19.18
CA GLU A 86 8.38 -10.23 18.02
C GLU A 86 9.33 -9.59 17.02
N VAL A 87 9.12 -9.87 15.74
CA VAL A 87 9.92 -9.33 14.64
C VAL A 87 8.95 -8.84 13.57
N TYR A 88 8.90 -7.53 13.37
CA TYR A 88 8.04 -6.87 12.40
C TYR A 88 8.88 -6.34 11.26
N GLU A 89 8.47 -6.59 10.01
CA GLU A 89 8.99 -5.86 8.87
C GLU A 89 8.44 -4.43 8.87
N ILE A 90 9.31 -3.45 8.68
CA ILE A 90 8.95 -2.04 8.53
C ILE A 90 8.71 -1.78 7.05
N LEU A 91 7.44 -1.73 6.67
CA LEU A 91 7.03 -1.32 5.34
C LEU A 91 7.06 0.22 5.26
N GLN A 92 7.66 0.74 4.19
CA GLN A 92 7.52 2.16 3.86
C GLN A 92 6.11 2.36 3.32
N ILE A 93 5.29 3.15 4.02
CA ILE A 93 3.96 3.52 3.54
C ILE A 93 4.17 4.58 2.44
N PRO A 94 3.77 4.33 1.19
CA PRO A 94 3.81 5.34 0.15
C PRO A 94 2.89 6.52 0.54
N PRO A 95 3.09 7.71 -0.04
CA PRO A 95 2.14 8.80 0.13
C PRO A 95 0.72 8.34 -0.22
N GLU A 96 -0.28 8.87 0.46
CA GLU A 96 -1.69 8.59 0.18
C GLU A 96 -2.13 9.28 -1.13
N ALA A 97 -3.17 8.73 -1.76
CA ALA A 97 -3.79 9.36 -2.91
C ALA A 97 -4.46 10.69 -2.54
N SER A 98 -4.58 11.58 -3.51
CA SER A 98 -5.24 12.87 -3.33
C SER A 98 -6.70 12.69 -2.85
N SER A 99 -7.08 13.39 -1.79
CA SER A 99 -8.44 13.32 -1.23
C SER A 99 -9.51 13.75 -2.24
N THR A 100 -9.17 14.65 -3.17
CA THR A 100 -10.04 15.04 -4.29
C THR A 100 -10.30 13.85 -5.21
N THR A 101 -9.25 13.13 -5.62
CA THR A 101 -9.34 11.93 -6.46
C THR A 101 -10.15 10.83 -5.77
N VAL A 102 -9.92 10.60 -4.47
CA VAL A 102 -10.68 9.61 -3.69
C VAL A 102 -12.16 9.99 -3.63
N SER A 103 -12.47 11.27 -3.39
CA SER A 103 -13.85 11.75 -3.37
C SER A 103 -14.52 11.61 -4.74
N ALA A 104 -13.78 11.89 -5.81
CA ALA A 104 -14.26 11.76 -7.17
C ALA A 104 -14.63 10.31 -7.50
N LEU A 105 -13.75 9.36 -7.17
CA LEU A 105 -13.98 7.93 -7.36
C LEU A 105 -15.20 7.44 -6.59
N LYS A 106 -15.41 7.88 -5.34
CA LYS A 106 -16.61 7.50 -4.56
C LYS A 106 -17.91 7.99 -5.20
N VAL A 107 -17.90 9.18 -5.80
CA VAL A 107 -19.06 9.69 -6.54
C VAL A 107 -19.29 8.89 -7.82
N ILE A 108 -18.21 8.52 -8.53
CA ILE A 108 -18.28 7.68 -9.73
C ILE A 108 -18.87 6.30 -9.39
N GLU A 109 -18.41 5.66 -8.31
CA GLU A 109 -18.95 4.38 -7.82
C GLU A 109 -20.47 4.48 -7.57
N GLN A 110 -20.92 5.50 -6.84
CA GLN A 110 -22.35 5.74 -6.61
C GLN A 110 -23.12 5.94 -7.93
N PHE A 111 -22.52 6.61 -8.90
CA PHE A 111 -23.12 6.84 -10.21
C PHE A 111 -23.26 5.55 -11.03
N THR A 112 -22.36 4.58 -10.84
CA THR A 112 -22.46 3.27 -11.48
C THR A 112 -23.63 2.43 -10.96
N GLY A 113 -24.10 2.70 -9.74
CA GLY A 113 -25.10 1.89 -9.06
C GLY A 113 -24.62 0.47 -8.69
N GLN A 114 -23.32 0.20 -8.79
CA GLN A 114 -22.69 -1.05 -8.39
C GLN A 114 -21.82 -0.83 -7.16
N ASP A 115 -21.72 -1.85 -6.31
CA ASP A 115 -20.72 -1.91 -5.25
C ASP A 115 -19.41 -2.43 -5.85
N LEU A 116 -18.42 -1.55 -6.01
CA LEU A 116 -17.11 -1.90 -6.56
C LEU A 116 -16.11 -2.29 -5.45
N GLY A 117 -16.56 -2.26 -4.19
CA GLY A 117 -15.73 -2.57 -3.02
C GLY A 117 -14.64 -1.53 -2.76
N TRP A 118 -14.84 -0.29 -3.23
CA TRP A 118 -13.84 0.77 -3.12
C TRP A 118 -13.81 1.35 -1.69
N GLN A 119 -12.80 0.95 -0.91
CA GLN A 119 -12.63 1.36 0.49
C GLN A 119 -11.19 1.79 0.77
N ASP A 120 -11.03 2.78 1.63
CA ASP A 120 -9.74 3.37 2.04
C ASP A 120 -8.95 4.06 0.91
N ASP A 121 -7.67 3.75 0.73
CA ASP A 121 -6.78 4.34 -0.28
C ASP A 121 -6.86 3.54 -1.60
N PRO A 122 -7.03 4.20 -2.76
CA PRO A 122 -7.21 3.52 -4.04
C PRO A 122 -5.97 2.83 -4.57
N CYS A 123 -4.78 3.09 -4.02
CA CYS A 123 -3.50 2.61 -4.52
C CYS A 123 -2.76 1.70 -3.52
N THR A 124 -3.08 1.78 -2.23
CA THR A 124 -2.32 1.16 -1.13
C THR A 124 -3.21 0.29 -0.25
N PRO A 125 -2.76 -0.90 0.19
CA PRO A 125 -1.49 -1.56 -0.12
C PRO A 125 -1.43 -2.15 -1.54
N LEU A 126 -2.59 -2.34 -2.17
CA LEU A 126 -2.75 -2.75 -3.55
C LEU A 126 -3.82 -1.85 -4.20
N PRO A 127 -3.72 -1.57 -5.51
CA PRO A 127 -4.74 -0.80 -6.19
C PRO A 127 -6.12 -1.46 -6.10
N TRP A 128 -7.17 -0.65 -6.00
CA TRP A 128 -8.54 -1.15 -6.11
C TRP A 128 -8.77 -1.87 -7.43
N ASN A 129 -9.73 -2.80 -7.44
CA ASN A 129 -10.22 -3.36 -8.70
C ASN A 129 -10.65 -2.23 -9.62
N HIS A 130 -10.38 -2.38 -10.92
CA HIS A 130 -10.66 -1.39 -11.96
C HIS A 130 -9.79 -0.13 -11.94
N ILE A 131 -8.83 -0.02 -11.01
CA ILE A 131 -7.93 1.12 -10.91
C ILE A 131 -6.48 0.70 -11.14
N GLY A 132 -5.77 1.48 -11.95
CA GLY A 132 -4.32 1.43 -12.05
C GLY A 132 -3.71 2.64 -11.36
N CYS A 133 -2.63 2.41 -10.61
CA CYS A 133 -1.89 3.45 -9.90
C CYS A 133 -0.41 3.48 -10.29
N GLU A 134 0.17 4.67 -10.28
CA GLU A 134 1.62 4.90 -10.33
C GLU A 134 2.03 5.61 -9.04
N GLY A 135 2.61 4.85 -8.10
CA GLY A 135 2.78 5.33 -6.73
C GLY A 135 1.42 5.58 -6.09
N SER A 136 1.16 6.83 -5.68
CA SER A 136 -0.09 7.27 -5.06
C SER A 136 -1.07 7.94 -6.01
N SER A 137 -0.70 8.11 -7.29
CA SER A 137 -1.55 8.74 -8.29
C SER A 137 -2.36 7.68 -9.05
N VAL A 138 -3.66 7.92 -9.16
CA VAL A 138 -4.57 7.10 -9.97
C VAL A 138 -4.37 7.47 -11.44
N THR A 139 -3.85 6.53 -12.22
CA THR A 139 -3.47 6.75 -13.62
C THR A 139 -4.34 5.99 -14.61
N SER A 140 -5.08 4.98 -14.17
CA SER A 140 -5.98 4.21 -15.04
C SER A 140 -7.31 3.91 -14.36
N LEU A 141 -8.40 4.00 -15.12
CA LEU A 141 -9.75 3.68 -14.66
C LEU A 141 -10.47 2.82 -15.71
N PHE A 142 -10.94 1.64 -15.32
CA PHE A 142 -11.52 0.62 -16.21
C PHE A 142 -12.96 0.28 -15.82
N LEU A 143 -13.94 0.98 -16.36
CA LEU A 143 -15.37 0.80 -16.06
C LEU A 143 -16.12 0.10 -17.21
N SER A 144 -15.42 -0.69 -18.01
CA SER A 144 -15.99 -1.44 -19.13
C SER A 144 -17.19 -2.30 -18.69
N GLN A 145 -18.25 -2.32 -19.52
CA GLN A 145 -19.49 -3.10 -19.30
C GLN A 145 -20.35 -2.65 -18.10
N ILE A 146 -20.11 -1.46 -17.55
CA ILE A 146 -20.95 -0.85 -16.50
C ILE A 146 -21.95 0.13 -17.14
N ASN A 147 -23.22 0.07 -16.77
CA ASN A 147 -24.26 0.95 -17.33
C ASN A 147 -24.18 2.39 -16.80
N LEU A 148 -23.26 3.20 -17.33
CA LEU A 148 -23.05 4.60 -16.93
C LEU A 148 -24.07 5.57 -17.54
N ARG A 149 -24.53 5.33 -18.78
CA ARG A 149 -25.42 6.22 -19.58
C ARG A 149 -24.86 7.58 -19.97
N SER A 150 -24.05 8.19 -19.11
CA SER A 150 -23.34 9.46 -19.32
C SER A 150 -22.05 9.51 -18.49
N ILE A 151 -21.10 10.34 -18.89
CA ILE A 151 -19.90 10.66 -18.10
C ILE A 151 -20.27 11.80 -17.16
N SER A 152 -20.11 11.64 -15.85
CA SER A 152 -20.41 12.71 -14.88
C SER A 152 -19.27 13.75 -14.81
N PRO A 153 -19.53 15.01 -14.41
CA PRO A 153 -18.50 16.05 -14.28
C PRO A 153 -17.30 15.65 -13.42
N THR A 154 -17.54 14.78 -12.44
CA THR A 154 -16.54 14.30 -11.48
C THR A 154 -15.42 13.47 -12.11
N PHE A 155 -15.60 12.92 -13.31
CA PHE A 155 -14.49 12.33 -14.06
C PHE A 155 -13.38 13.35 -14.33
N GLY A 156 -13.72 14.64 -14.48
CA GLY A 156 -12.76 15.71 -14.70
C GLY A 156 -11.85 16.01 -13.50
N ASP A 157 -12.12 15.45 -12.32
CA ASP A 157 -11.28 15.61 -11.12
C ASP A 157 -10.12 14.59 -11.07
N LEU A 158 -10.10 13.61 -11.97
CA LEU A 158 -9.06 12.59 -12.08
C LEU A 158 -7.85 13.12 -12.89
N LEU A 159 -7.23 14.20 -12.42
CA LEU A 159 -6.27 14.98 -13.21
C LEU A 159 -5.03 14.18 -13.67
N ASP A 160 -4.59 13.19 -12.89
CA ASP A 160 -3.43 12.35 -13.22
C ASP A 160 -3.77 11.17 -14.15
N LEU A 161 -5.03 11.04 -14.60
CA LEU A 161 -5.49 9.91 -15.37
C LEU A 161 -4.86 9.89 -16.77
N LYS A 162 -4.21 8.77 -17.10
CA LYS A 162 -3.57 8.48 -18.40
C LYS A 162 -4.43 7.55 -19.26
N THR A 163 -5.18 6.65 -18.63
CA THR A 163 -6.03 5.67 -19.33
C THR A 163 -7.45 5.70 -18.78
N LEU A 164 -8.44 5.88 -19.67
CA LEU A 164 -9.85 5.79 -19.34
C LEU A 164 -10.55 4.82 -20.28
N ASP A 165 -11.05 3.71 -19.72
CA ASP A 165 -11.80 2.71 -20.47
C ASP A 165 -13.26 2.68 -20.03
N LEU A 166 -14.13 3.16 -20.92
CA LEU A 166 -15.59 3.16 -20.81
C LEU A 166 -16.23 2.34 -21.93
N HIS A 167 -15.55 1.29 -22.40
CA HIS A 167 -16.08 0.36 -23.39
C HIS A 167 -17.46 -0.18 -22.96
N ASN A 168 -18.43 -0.12 -23.86
CA ASN A 168 -19.75 -0.71 -23.65
C ASN A 168 -20.43 -0.26 -22.35
N THR A 169 -20.53 1.05 -22.13
CA THR A 169 -21.11 1.64 -20.92
C THR A 169 -22.45 2.35 -21.16
N SER A 170 -23.07 2.08 -22.32
CA SER A 170 -24.33 2.67 -22.77
C SER A 170 -24.33 4.20 -22.83
N LEU A 171 -23.17 4.82 -23.07
CA LEU A 171 -23.05 6.27 -23.18
C LEU A 171 -23.85 6.79 -24.38
N THR A 172 -24.58 7.89 -24.18
CA THR A 172 -25.41 8.52 -25.23
C THR A 172 -25.08 10.00 -25.36
N GLY A 173 -25.54 10.63 -26.44
CA GLY A 173 -25.35 12.08 -26.63
C GLY A 173 -23.96 12.44 -27.15
N ALA A 174 -23.39 13.54 -26.66
CA ALA A 174 -22.05 13.98 -27.03
C ALA A 174 -21.03 13.56 -25.95
N VAL A 175 -19.75 13.43 -26.32
CA VAL A 175 -18.68 13.27 -25.32
C VAL A 175 -18.53 14.59 -24.54
N GLN A 176 -18.68 14.50 -23.23
CA GLN A 176 -18.62 15.61 -22.27
C GLN A 176 -17.94 15.14 -20.99
N ASN A 177 -17.54 16.09 -20.15
CA ASN A 177 -16.90 15.87 -18.86
C ASN A 177 -15.57 15.11 -18.89
N VAL A 178 -14.83 15.22 -20.00
CA VAL A 178 -13.47 14.67 -20.15
C VAL A 178 -12.43 15.77 -20.39
N GLY A 179 -12.83 17.00 -20.70
CA GLY A 179 -11.91 18.05 -21.15
C GLY A 179 -10.86 18.49 -20.14
N SER A 180 -11.06 18.22 -18.85
CA SER A 180 -10.06 18.49 -17.79
C SER A 180 -8.93 17.46 -17.74
N LEU A 181 -9.09 16.30 -18.40
CA LEU A 181 -8.14 15.18 -18.35
C LEU A 181 -6.96 15.40 -19.29
N GLN A 182 -6.18 16.45 -19.02
CA GLN A 182 -5.08 16.88 -19.91
C GLN A 182 -3.96 15.84 -20.02
N HIS A 183 -3.79 14.97 -19.03
CA HIS A 183 -2.80 13.89 -19.03
C HIS A 183 -3.28 12.60 -19.70
N LEU A 184 -4.52 12.56 -20.19
CA LEU A 184 -5.10 11.38 -20.79
C LEU A 184 -4.42 11.05 -22.12
N GLN A 185 -3.91 9.82 -22.22
CA GLN A 185 -3.23 9.28 -23.38
C GLN A 185 -4.10 8.28 -24.14
N GLN A 186 -4.92 7.52 -23.41
CA GLN A 186 -5.77 6.48 -23.99
C GLN A 186 -7.20 6.65 -23.50
N LEU A 187 -8.12 6.82 -24.46
CA LEU A 187 -9.56 6.96 -24.21
C LEU A 187 -10.32 5.93 -25.05
N ASN A 188 -10.92 4.95 -24.38
CA ASN A 188 -11.77 3.95 -25.01
C ASN A 188 -13.24 4.26 -24.72
N LEU A 189 -13.97 4.67 -25.76
CA LEU A 189 -15.41 4.94 -25.75
C LEU A 189 -16.15 4.01 -26.73
N SER A 190 -15.53 2.90 -27.12
CA SER A 190 -16.08 1.95 -28.08
C SER A 190 -17.36 1.27 -27.58
N PHE A 191 -18.19 0.80 -28.52
CA PHE A 191 -19.43 0.06 -28.23
C PHE A 191 -20.43 0.86 -27.39
N ASN A 192 -20.55 2.16 -27.64
CA ASN A 192 -21.51 3.04 -26.99
C ASN A 192 -22.57 3.55 -28.00
N GLN A 193 -23.41 4.51 -27.59
CA GLN A 193 -24.48 5.11 -28.40
C GLN A 193 -24.27 6.62 -28.56
N LEU A 194 -23.00 7.06 -28.57
CA LEU A 194 -22.63 8.46 -28.76
C LEU A 194 -23.06 8.91 -30.16
N LYS A 195 -23.59 10.13 -30.24
CA LYS A 195 -24.08 10.79 -31.45
C LYS A 195 -23.17 11.90 -31.95
N SER A 196 -22.30 12.43 -31.10
CA SER A 196 -21.38 13.51 -31.46
C SER A 196 -20.07 13.41 -30.67
N PHE A 197 -19.00 13.92 -31.25
CA PHE A 197 -17.68 14.03 -30.63
C PHE A 197 -17.67 15.01 -29.44
N GLY A 198 -18.54 16.01 -29.42
CA GLY A 198 -18.45 17.11 -28.45
C GLY A 198 -17.24 18.02 -28.67
N SER A 199 -17.19 19.16 -27.98
CA SER A 199 -16.07 20.12 -28.07
C SER A 199 -14.94 19.84 -27.08
N GLU A 200 -15.16 18.97 -26.10
CA GLU A 200 -14.19 18.73 -25.04
C GLU A 200 -13.00 17.86 -25.45
N LEU A 201 -13.14 17.06 -26.52
CA LEU A 201 -12.03 16.26 -27.05
C LEU A 201 -10.86 17.14 -27.52
N GLU A 202 -11.13 18.41 -27.88
CA GLU A 202 -10.10 19.39 -28.25
C GLU A 202 -9.15 19.73 -27.09
N ASN A 203 -9.60 19.54 -25.85
CA ASN A 203 -8.80 19.83 -24.65
C ASN A 203 -7.88 18.68 -24.23
N LEU A 204 -8.03 17.49 -24.83
CA LEU A 204 -7.24 16.30 -24.54
C LEU A 204 -5.89 16.34 -25.26
N ILE A 205 -5.04 17.30 -24.87
CA ILE A 205 -3.79 17.65 -25.59
C ILE A 205 -2.74 16.54 -25.65
N ASN A 206 -2.81 15.55 -24.74
CA ASN A 206 -1.87 14.41 -24.70
C ASN A 206 -2.51 13.11 -25.21
N LEU A 207 -3.68 13.16 -25.85
CA LEU A 207 -4.38 11.96 -26.29
C LEU A 207 -3.66 11.32 -27.49
N GLU A 208 -3.25 10.08 -27.33
CA GLU A 208 -2.53 9.29 -28.34
C GLU A 208 -3.47 8.27 -29.00
N VAL A 209 -4.38 7.69 -28.22
CA VAL A 209 -5.31 6.65 -28.66
C VAL A 209 -6.73 7.05 -28.29
N LEU A 210 -7.59 7.19 -29.29
CA LEU A 210 -9.02 7.40 -29.14
C LEU A 210 -9.77 6.29 -29.89
N ASP A 211 -10.47 5.44 -29.14
CA ASP A 211 -11.35 4.43 -29.72
C ASP A 211 -12.82 4.83 -29.59
N LEU A 212 -13.45 5.05 -30.74
CA LEU A 212 -14.86 5.41 -30.88
C LEU A 212 -15.64 4.37 -31.71
N GLN A 213 -15.07 3.19 -31.98
CA GLN A 213 -15.72 2.19 -32.81
C GLN A 213 -17.11 1.81 -32.28
N ASN A 214 -18.00 1.45 -33.19
CA ASN A 214 -19.36 1.01 -32.85
C ASN A 214 -20.13 2.03 -31.98
N ASN A 215 -20.17 3.28 -32.45
CA ASN A 215 -21.04 4.35 -31.96
C ASN A 215 -21.99 4.83 -33.09
N SER A 216 -22.91 5.74 -32.78
CA SER A 216 -23.84 6.36 -33.74
C SER A 216 -23.42 7.79 -34.11
N LEU A 217 -22.12 8.03 -34.23
CA LEU A 217 -21.55 9.36 -34.43
C LEU A 217 -22.02 9.95 -35.76
N GLN A 218 -22.48 11.20 -35.70
CA GLN A 218 -22.88 12.00 -36.85
C GLN A 218 -22.02 13.26 -36.84
N GLY A 219 -21.60 13.69 -38.03
CA GLY A 219 -20.74 14.86 -38.24
C GLY A 219 -21.15 15.56 -39.51
#